data_AF-A0A9E0JNG4-F1
#
_entry.id   AF-A0A9E0JNG4-F1
#
_cell.length_a   1.000
_cell.length_b   1.000
_cell.length_c   1.000
_cell.angle_alpha   90.00
_cell.angle_beta   90.00
_cell.angle_gamma   90.00
#
_symmetry.space_group_name_H-M   'P 1'
#
loop_
_entity.id
_entity.type
_entity.pdbx_description
1 polymer ?
#
loop_
_entity_poly.entity_id
_entity_poly.type
_entity_poly.pdbx_seq_one_letter_code
_entity_poly.pdbx_strand_id
1 'polypeptide(L)'
;QQGARLRVATKYPHIAREHFSRKGVHVDIIKLYGSMELAPLVGLADAIVDLVSTGNTLRANQLVAVEHIEDISSRLVVNLAALKLKHERIRPLLDTFAATVAA
;
A
#
# COMPACT_ATOMS: atom_id res chain seq x y z
N GLN A 1 -24.59 7.65 13.46
CA GLN A 1 -24.34 6.43 14.26
C GLN A 1 -23.23 6.75 15.26
N GLN A 2 -23.58 7.23 16.46
CA GLN A 2 -22.60 7.48 17.53
C GLN A 2 -22.26 6.15 18.19
N GLY A 3 -21.02 5.67 17.99
CA GLY A 3 -20.48 4.48 18.66
C GLY A 3 -19.99 3.34 17.75
N ALA A 4 -20.21 3.38 16.43
CA ALA A 4 -19.68 2.36 15.54
C ALA A 4 -18.21 2.64 15.21
N ARG A 5 -17.32 1.67 15.49
CA ARG A 5 -15.93 1.71 15.01
C ARG A 5 -15.94 1.63 13.49
N LEU A 6 -15.13 2.46 12.84
CA LEU A 6 -14.97 2.43 11.38
C LEU A 6 -14.30 1.11 10.98
N ARG A 7 -14.95 0.34 10.11
CA ARG A 7 -14.39 -0.90 9.57
C ARG A 7 -13.59 -0.58 8.32
N VAL A 8 -12.30 -0.92 8.34
CA VAL A 8 -11.38 -0.59 7.25
C VAL A 8 -10.83 -1.88 6.66
N ALA A 9 -11.14 -2.14 5.39
CA ALA A 9 -10.56 -3.25 4.66
C ALA A 9 -9.22 -2.85 4.02
N THR A 10 -8.18 -3.66 4.18
CA THR A 10 -6.87 -3.39 3.57
C THR A 10 -6.00 -4.63 3.37
N LYS A 11 -5.10 -4.59 2.38
CA LYS A 11 -3.93 -5.50 2.30
C LYS A 11 -2.79 -5.09 3.22
N TYR A 12 -2.83 -3.86 3.75
CA TYR A 12 -1.76 -3.18 4.47
C TYR A 12 -2.16 -2.84 5.93
N PRO A 13 -2.43 -3.84 6.79
CA PRO A 13 -3.02 -3.62 8.11
C PRO A 13 -2.16 -2.76 9.03
N HIS A 14 -0.84 -2.81 8.90
CA HIS A 14 0.07 -1.98 9.69
C HIS A 14 0.00 -0.51 9.30
N ILE A 15 0.06 -0.21 7.99
CA ILE A 15 0.00 1.15 7.45
C ILE A 15 -1.36 1.78 7.79
N ALA A 16 -2.46 1.07 7.55
CA ALA A 16 -3.80 1.58 7.85
C ALA A 16 -3.96 1.86 9.35
N ARG A 17 -3.56 0.93 10.23
CA ARG A 17 -3.65 1.14 11.69
C ARG A 17 -2.83 2.35 12.13
N GLU A 18 -1.63 2.51 11.62
CA GLU A 18 -0.79 3.66 11.95
C GLU A 18 -1.42 4.98 11.51
N HIS A 19 -1.92 5.04 10.27
CA HIS A 19 -2.62 6.20 9.72
C HIS A 19 -3.77 6.66 10.62
N PHE A 20 -4.68 5.75 10.98
CA PHE A 20 -5.83 6.08 11.83
C PHE A 20 -5.42 6.37 13.28
N SER A 21 -4.39 5.69 13.80
CA SER A 21 -3.88 5.92 15.16
C SER A 21 -3.29 7.32 15.31
N ARG A 22 -2.54 7.81 14.30
CA ARG A 22 -2.02 9.19 14.27
C ARG A 22 -3.13 10.24 14.34
N LYS A 23 -4.35 9.89 13.94
CA LYS A 23 -5.55 10.75 13.99
C LYS A 23 -6.41 10.55 15.24
N GLY A 24 -6.04 9.65 16.14
CA GLY A 24 -6.86 9.28 17.29
C GLY A 24 -8.15 8.54 16.92
N VAL A 25 -8.25 8.01 15.70
CA VAL A 25 -9.45 7.28 15.22
C VAL A 25 -9.27 5.80 15.47
N HIS A 26 -10.19 5.20 16.23
CA HIS A 26 -10.20 3.75 16.46
C HIS A 26 -10.95 3.04 15.32
N VAL A 27 -10.27 2.10 14.67
CA VAL A 27 -10.78 1.37 13.52
C VAL A 27 -10.67 -0.14 13.72
N ASP A 28 -11.64 -0.87 13.19
CA ASP A 28 -11.56 -2.33 13.08
C ASP A 28 -10.94 -2.68 11.72
N ILE A 29 -9.71 -3.19 11.75
CA ILE A 29 -8.95 -3.54 10.54
C ILE A 29 -9.37 -4.94 10.06
N ILE A 30 -9.87 -5.01 8.82
CA ILE A 30 -10.20 -6.25 8.12
C ILE A 30 -9.11 -6.52 7.09
N LYS A 31 -8.23 -7.49 7.35
CA LYS A 31 -7.19 -7.87 6.41
C LYS A 31 -7.81 -8.64 5.23
N LEU A 32 -7.61 -8.14 4.02
CA LEU A 32 -7.98 -8.83 2.79
C LEU A 32 -6.73 -9.14 1.95
N TYR A 33 -6.85 -10.11 1.05
CA TYR A 33 -5.77 -10.54 0.17
C TYR A 33 -5.97 -10.06 -1.28
N GLY A 34 -7.16 -9.59 -1.63
CA GLY A 34 -7.55 -9.17 -2.99
C GLY A 34 -8.95 -8.57 -3.01
N SER A 35 -9.35 -8.02 -4.16
CA SER A 35 -10.70 -7.49 -4.43
C SER A 35 -11.20 -6.52 -3.35
N MET A 36 -10.40 -5.48 -3.07
CA MET A 36 -10.68 -4.53 -2.00
C MET A 36 -12.01 -3.81 -2.20
N GLU A 37 -12.34 -3.56 -3.45
CA GLU A 37 -13.51 -2.82 -3.90
C GLU A 37 -14.83 -3.55 -3.59
N LEU A 38 -14.78 -4.87 -3.41
CA LEU A 38 -15.94 -5.65 -2.98
C LEU A 38 -16.29 -5.41 -1.52
N ALA A 39 -15.34 -5.02 -0.66
CA ALA A 39 -15.59 -4.92 0.77
C ALA A 39 -16.63 -3.84 1.13
N PRO A 40 -16.58 -2.62 0.53
CA PRO A 40 -17.69 -1.67 0.67
C PRO A 40 -18.97 -2.14 -0.02
N LEU A 41 -18.85 -2.75 -1.22
CA LEU A 41 -20.01 -3.17 -2.02
C LEU A 41 -20.91 -4.16 -1.29
N VAL A 42 -20.33 -5.08 -0.50
CA VAL A 42 -21.08 -6.10 0.28
C VAL A 42 -21.32 -5.69 1.74
N GLY A 43 -20.97 -4.46 2.14
CA GLY A 43 -21.15 -3.97 3.50
C GLY A 43 -20.19 -4.54 4.55
N LEU A 44 -19.10 -5.20 4.11
CA LEU A 44 -18.06 -5.74 4.99
C LEU A 44 -17.25 -4.63 5.67
N ALA A 45 -16.93 -3.57 4.92
CA ALA A 45 -16.14 -2.45 5.39
C ALA A 45 -16.78 -1.11 5.01
N ASP A 46 -16.53 -0.09 5.82
CA ASP A 46 -17.01 1.28 5.57
C ASP A 46 -16.04 2.05 4.67
N ALA A 47 -14.75 1.67 4.69
CA ALA A 47 -13.71 2.26 3.86
C ALA A 47 -12.65 1.22 3.48
N ILE A 48 -11.85 1.54 2.46
CA ILE A 48 -10.67 0.77 2.07
C ILE A 48 -9.40 1.60 2.21
N VAL A 49 -8.29 0.93 2.53
CA VAL A 49 -6.94 1.46 2.35
C VAL A 49 -6.23 0.56 1.36
N ASP A 50 -5.92 1.08 0.18
CA ASP A 50 -5.25 0.33 -0.87
C ASP A 50 -4.33 1.23 -1.71
N LEU A 51 -3.45 0.60 -2.48
CA LEU A 51 -2.57 1.26 -3.44
C LEU A 51 -3.37 1.64 -4.68
N VAL A 52 -3.29 2.91 -5.08
CA VAL A 52 -3.98 3.43 -6.26
C VAL A 52 -3.03 4.24 -7.14
N SER A 53 -3.24 4.18 -8.45
CA SER A 53 -2.48 4.97 -9.44
C SER A 53 -3.34 6.14 -9.94
N THR A 54 -3.94 6.04 -11.13
CA THR A 54 -4.74 7.13 -11.73
C THR A 54 -6.16 7.30 -11.15
N GLY A 55 -6.53 6.45 -10.17
CA GLY A 55 -7.87 6.43 -9.57
C GLY A 55 -8.98 5.84 -10.45
N ASN A 56 -8.68 5.37 -11.67
CA ASN A 56 -9.68 4.78 -12.57
C ASN A 56 -10.37 3.54 -11.98
N THR A 57 -9.61 2.68 -11.29
CA THR A 57 -10.14 1.49 -10.62
C THR A 57 -11.15 1.84 -9.52
N LEU A 58 -10.88 2.93 -8.77
CA LEU A 58 -11.82 3.40 -7.74
C LEU A 58 -13.13 3.88 -8.38
N ARG A 59 -13.05 4.70 -9.42
CA ARG A 59 -14.25 5.22 -10.12
C ARG A 59 -15.11 4.10 -10.70
N ALA A 60 -14.48 3.07 -11.28
CA ALA A 60 -15.18 1.91 -11.82
C ALA A 60 -16.02 1.16 -10.76
N ASN A 61 -15.62 1.27 -9.49
CA ASN A 61 -16.30 0.64 -8.36
C ASN A 61 -17.09 1.65 -7.50
N GLN A 62 -17.39 2.83 -8.04
CA GLN A 62 -18.12 3.91 -7.33
C GLN A 62 -17.43 4.36 -6.03
N LEU A 63 -16.11 4.21 -5.97
CA LEU A 63 -15.27 4.67 -4.88
C LEU A 63 -14.64 6.01 -5.21
N VAL A 64 -14.41 6.81 -4.16
CA VAL A 64 -13.72 8.10 -4.24
C VAL A 64 -12.49 8.05 -3.36
N ALA A 65 -11.36 8.56 -3.87
CA ALA A 65 -10.17 8.77 -3.05
C ALA A 65 -10.45 9.93 -2.09
N VAL A 66 -10.57 9.62 -0.80
CA VAL A 66 -10.89 10.60 0.24
C VAL A 66 -9.65 11.18 0.91
N GLU A 67 -8.54 10.45 0.84
CA GLU A 67 -7.31 10.82 1.54
C GLU A 67 -6.10 10.13 0.91
N HIS A 68 -5.00 10.88 0.80
CA HIS A 68 -3.68 10.35 0.50
C HIS A 68 -2.96 10.00 1.81
N ILE A 69 -2.36 8.81 1.87
CA ILE A 69 -1.70 8.30 3.08
C ILE A 69 -0.18 8.48 2.96
N GLU A 70 0.44 7.89 1.96
CA GLU A 70 1.89 7.95 1.73
C GLU A 70 2.19 7.79 0.24
N ASP A 71 3.30 8.38 -0.20
CA ASP A 71 3.89 8.12 -1.52
C ASP A 71 4.66 6.80 -1.52
N ILE A 72 4.66 6.12 -2.67
CA ILE A 72 5.38 4.87 -2.85
C ILE A 72 6.39 4.96 -4.00
N SER A 73 7.47 4.19 -3.88
CA SER A 73 8.48 4.05 -4.92
C SER A 73 8.96 2.61 -5.02
N SER A 74 9.26 2.17 -6.22
CA SER A 74 9.97 0.91 -6.44
C SER A 74 11.42 1.06 -6.01
N ARG A 75 11.95 0.08 -5.27
CA ARG A 75 13.33 0.08 -4.77
C ARG A 75 14.02 -1.22 -5.14
N LEU A 76 15.27 -1.14 -5.58
CA LEU A 76 16.13 -2.30 -5.75
C LEU A 76 16.71 -2.70 -4.40
N VAL A 77 16.33 -3.88 -3.90
CA VAL A 77 16.80 -4.41 -2.62
C VAL A 77 17.77 -5.55 -2.88
N VAL A 78 18.94 -5.49 -2.24
CA VAL A 78 19.99 -6.50 -2.38
C VAL A 78 20.36 -7.07 -1.01
N ASN A 79 20.51 -8.39 -0.94
CA ASN A 79 21.02 -9.06 0.24
C ASN A 79 22.52 -8.73 0.43
N LEU A 80 22.90 -8.31 1.65
CA LEU A 80 24.27 -7.89 1.96
C LEU A 80 25.32 -8.99 1.78
N ALA A 81 25.00 -10.25 2.10
CA ALA A 81 25.93 -11.35 1.92
C ALA A 81 26.14 -11.65 0.42
N ALA A 82 25.06 -11.65 -0.36
CA ALA A 82 25.15 -11.80 -1.81
C ALA A 82 25.96 -10.67 -2.45
N LEU A 83 25.75 -9.42 -2.01
CA LEU A 83 26.50 -8.26 -2.50
C LEU A 83 28.02 -8.42 -2.31
N LYS A 84 28.45 -9.00 -1.17
CA LYS A 84 29.87 -9.25 -0.88
C LYS A 84 30.42 -10.45 -1.66
N LEU A 85 29.71 -11.57 -1.66
CA LEU A 85 30.20 -12.84 -2.21
C LEU A 85 30.06 -12.95 -3.74
N LYS A 86 29.11 -12.21 -4.32
CA LYS A 86 28.78 -12.24 -5.76
C LYS A 86 28.97 -10.88 -6.40
N HIS A 87 29.92 -10.09 -5.89
CA HIS A 87 30.17 -8.71 -6.30
C HIS A 87 30.26 -8.56 -7.82
N GLU A 88 31.12 -9.35 -8.49
CA GLU A 88 31.33 -9.31 -9.95
C GLU A 88 30.04 -9.51 -10.76
N ARG A 89 29.06 -10.24 -10.24
CA ARG A 89 27.78 -10.47 -10.92
C ARG A 89 26.74 -9.41 -10.61
N ILE A 90 26.75 -8.87 -9.39
CA ILE A 90 25.72 -7.95 -8.91
C ILE A 90 26.08 -6.50 -9.30
N ARG A 91 27.36 -6.14 -9.28
CA ARG A 91 27.81 -4.76 -9.50
C ARG A 91 27.35 -4.19 -10.86
N PRO A 92 27.49 -4.92 -11.99
CA PRO A 92 27.02 -4.41 -13.28
C PRO A 92 25.51 -4.13 -13.31
N LEU A 93 24.70 -4.96 -12.61
CA LEU A 93 23.26 -4.74 -12.50
C LEU A 93 22.96 -3.46 -11.73
N LEU A 94 23.63 -3.25 -10.59
CA LEU A 94 23.48 -2.03 -9.79
C LEU A 94 23.81 -0.78 -10.61
N ASP A 95 24.93 -0.79 -11.31
CA ASP A 95 25.37 0.34 -12.13
C ASP A 95 24.36 0.62 -13.26
N THR A 96 23.81 -0.42 -13.90
CA THR A 96 22.78 -0.30 -14.95
C THR A 96 21.48 0.32 -14.42
N PHE A 97 20.97 -0.19 -13.29
CA PHE A 97 19.77 0.38 -12.66
C PHE A 97 20.00 1.83 -12.21
N ALA A 98 21.16 2.13 -11.63
CA ALA A 98 21.50 3.48 -11.19
C ALA A 98 21.55 4.48 -12.36
N ALA A 99 22.18 4.10 -13.47
CA ALA A 99 22.23 4.95 -14.66
C ALA A 99 20.86 5.17 -15.30
N THR A 100 20.00 4.16 -15.32
CA THR A 100 18.68 4.22 -15.97
C THR A 100 17.66 5.02 -15.16
N VAL A 101 17.73 4.98 -13.84
CA VAL A 101 16.81 5.71 -12.95
C VAL A 101 17.20 7.18 -12.81
N ALA A 102 18.48 7.53 -13.04
CA ALA A 102 18.98 8.90 -13.00
C ALA A 102 18.78 9.69 -14.31
N ALA A 103 18.50 8.99 -15.42
CA ALA A 103 18.19 9.57 -16.73
C ALA A 103 16.69 9.91 -16.85
#